data_AF-A0A932K883-F1
#
_entry.id   AF-A0A932K883-F1
#
_cell.length_a   1.000
_cell.length_b   1.000
_cell.length_c   1.000
_cell.angle_alpha   90.00
_cell.angle_beta   90.00
_cell.angle_gamma   90.00
#
_symmetry.space_group_name_H-M   'P 1'
#
loop_
_entity.id
_entity.type
_entity.pdbx_description
1 polymer ?
#
loop_
_entity_poly.entity_id
_entity_poly.type
_entity_poly.pdbx_seq_one_letter_code
_entity_poly.pdbx_strand_id
1 'polypeptide(L)'
;MHGVDELREAQLTLTHGVDGLRESIGMLAEEVRGVMTDIGRLKQSDLERRYRERAYAYFSRLVRRAHALSGDELAALLEPAIAQGQLSEEEADEITWADAIVRGRWREDHAEVYLVVEVSWGVGLHDVERAARRAQLLSQTGVKAIPVVAGEWVTPDGLAAARLSHVWQVTDGRPVPPEPI
;
A
#
# COMPACT_ATOMS: atom_id res chain seq x y z
N MET A 1 -34.39 -43.96 -41.30
CA MET A 1 -32.96 -43.61 -41.45
C MET A 1 -32.77 -42.11 -41.60
N HIS A 2 -33.39 -41.45 -42.59
CA HIS A 2 -33.23 -40.00 -42.82
C HIS A 2 -33.36 -39.07 -41.59
N GLY A 3 -34.41 -39.24 -40.76
CA GLY A 3 -34.59 -38.38 -39.57
C GLY A 3 -33.57 -38.58 -38.44
N VAL A 4 -32.83 -39.70 -38.42
CA VAL A 4 -31.74 -39.92 -37.45
C VAL A 4 -30.46 -39.22 -37.93
N ASP A 5 -30.23 -39.17 -39.24
CA ASP A 5 -29.08 -38.51 -39.83
C ASP A 5 -29.21 -36.97 -39.70
N GLU A 6 -30.39 -36.40 -39.95
CA GLU A 6 -30.67 -34.96 -39.73
C GLU A 6 -30.50 -34.54 -38.25
N LEU A 7 -30.97 -35.37 -37.31
CA LEU A 7 -30.79 -35.14 -35.87
C LEU A 7 -29.31 -35.18 -35.47
N ARG A 8 -28.53 -36.07 -36.09
CA ARG A 8 -27.09 -36.19 -35.85
C ARG A 8 -26.34 -34.97 -36.39
N GLU A 9 -26.69 -34.49 -37.58
CA GLU A 9 -26.11 -33.25 -38.13
C GLU A 9 -26.43 -32.04 -37.26
N ALA A 10 -27.68 -31.87 -36.83
CA ALA A 10 -28.06 -30.79 -35.93
C ALA A 10 -27.34 -30.87 -34.57
N GLN A 11 -27.16 -32.07 -34.02
CA GLN A 11 -26.40 -32.29 -32.79
C GLN A 11 -24.93 -31.89 -32.95
N LEU A 12 -24.30 -32.24 -34.09
CA LEU A 12 -22.91 -31.87 -34.39
C LEU A 12 -22.75 -30.35 -34.52
N THR A 13 -23.66 -29.67 -35.24
CA THR A 13 -23.66 -28.21 -35.35
C THR A 13 -23.82 -27.54 -33.98
N LEU A 14 -24.73 -28.05 -33.15
CA LEU A 14 -24.93 -27.52 -31.80
C LEU A 14 -23.68 -27.73 -30.93
N THR A 15 -23.03 -28.89 -31.05
CA THR A 15 -21.82 -29.22 -30.27
C THR A 15 -20.68 -28.26 -30.65
N HIS A 16 -20.43 -28.05 -31.94
CA HIS A 16 -19.44 -27.07 -32.40
C HIS A 16 -19.78 -25.63 -31.94
N GLY A 17 -21.06 -25.25 -31.95
CA GLY A 17 -21.50 -23.95 -31.43
C GLY A 17 -21.27 -23.79 -29.93
N VAL A 18 -21.54 -24.84 -29.15
CA VAL A 18 -21.28 -24.87 -27.70
C VAL A 18 -19.78 -24.78 -27.41
N ASP A 19 -18.94 -25.48 -28.19
CA ASP A 19 -17.49 -25.45 -28.02
C ASP A 19 -16.90 -24.07 -28.37
N GLY A 20 -17.36 -23.45 -29.47
CA GLY A 20 -16.95 -22.08 -29.81
C GLY A 20 -17.40 -21.03 -28.77
N LEU A 21 -18.58 -21.21 -28.18
CA LEU A 21 -19.04 -20.35 -27.08
C LEU A 21 -18.19 -20.56 -25.82
N ARG A 22 -17.82 -21.79 -25.48
CA ARG A 22 -16.94 -22.10 -24.33
C ARG A 22 -15.57 -21.44 -24.49
N GLU A 23 -14.97 -21.53 -25.67
CA GLU A 23 -13.71 -20.86 -25.97
C GLU A 23 -13.83 -19.33 -25.82
N SER A 24 -14.91 -18.75 -26.36
CA SER A 24 -15.17 -17.31 -26.25
C SER A 24 -15.37 -16.85 -24.79
N ILE A 25 -16.10 -17.63 -23.98
CA ILE A 25 -16.26 -17.37 -22.55
C ILE A 25 -14.91 -17.47 -21.82
N GLY A 26 -14.07 -18.45 -22.17
CA GLY A 26 -12.73 -18.61 -21.62
C GLY A 26 -11.84 -17.39 -21.88
N MET A 27 -11.80 -16.91 -23.13
CA MET A 27 -11.05 -15.71 -23.50
C MET A 27 -11.57 -14.47 -22.77
N LEU A 28 -12.90 -14.29 -22.69
CA LEU A 28 -13.49 -13.17 -21.96
C LEU A 28 -13.15 -13.22 -20.46
N ALA A 29 -13.13 -14.41 -19.85
CA ALA A 29 -12.80 -14.57 -18.44
C ALA A 29 -11.33 -14.25 -18.13
N GLU A 30 -10.40 -14.51 -19.06
CA GLU A 30 -9.01 -14.04 -18.94
C GLU A 30 -8.93 -12.52 -19.08
N GLU A 31 -9.61 -11.93 -20.07
CA GLU A 31 -9.62 -10.48 -20.28
C GLU A 31 -10.19 -9.73 -19.08
N VAL A 32 -11.31 -10.21 -18.53
CA VAL A 32 -11.91 -9.64 -17.30
C VAL A 32 -10.96 -9.75 -16.11
N ARG A 33 -10.20 -10.83 -15.97
CA ARG A 33 -9.18 -10.96 -14.91
C ARG A 33 -8.04 -9.96 -15.08
N GLY A 34 -7.60 -9.72 -16.32
CA GLY A 34 -6.64 -8.68 -16.66
C GLY A 34 -7.13 -7.31 -16.21
N VAL A 35 -8.35 -6.94 -16.64
CA VAL A 35 -8.98 -5.65 -16.28
C VAL A 35 -9.12 -5.50 -14.75
N MET A 36 -9.54 -6.54 -14.03
CA MET A 36 -9.65 -6.48 -12.56
C MET A 36 -8.30 -6.26 -11.89
N THR A 37 -7.23 -6.85 -12.43
CA THR A 37 -5.86 -6.65 -11.94
C THR A 37 -5.41 -5.20 -12.14
N ASP A 38 -5.64 -4.64 -13.31
CA ASP A 38 -5.26 -3.26 -13.62
C ASP A 38 -6.07 -2.25 -12.80
N ILE A 39 -7.37 -2.49 -12.61
CA ILE A 39 -8.19 -1.69 -11.68
C ILE A 39 -7.64 -1.78 -10.25
N GLY A 40 -7.18 -2.95 -9.82
CA GLY A 40 -6.54 -3.13 -8.52
C GLY A 40 -5.31 -2.23 -8.37
N ARG A 41 -4.43 -2.19 -9.39
CA ARG A 41 -3.24 -1.33 -9.41
C ARG A 41 -3.59 0.16 -9.40
N LEU A 42 -4.60 0.56 -10.18
CA LEU A 42 -5.08 1.95 -10.21
C LEU A 42 -5.65 2.38 -8.86
N LYS A 43 -6.43 1.53 -8.19
CA LYS A 43 -6.96 1.80 -6.86
C LYS A 43 -5.85 1.98 -5.83
N GLN A 44 -4.83 1.14 -5.87
CA GLN A 44 -3.68 1.26 -4.98
C GLN A 44 -2.94 2.58 -5.21
N SER A 45 -2.62 2.91 -6.47
CA SER A 45 -1.93 4.15 -6.81
C SER A 45 -2.73 5.40 -6.42
N ASP A 46 -4.05 5.40 -6.61
CA ASP A 46 -4.91 6.49 -6.15
C ASP A 46 -4.92 6.60 -4.62
N LEU A 47 -4.95 5.48 -3.89
CA LEU A 47 -4.92 5.48 -2.43
C LEU A 47 -3.61 6.08 -1.90
N GLU A 48 -2.45 5.61 -2.40
CA GLU A 48 -1.13 6.16 -2.08
C GLU A 48 -1.07 7.67 -2.33
N ARG A 49 -1.53 8.09 -3.52
CA ARG A 49 -1.61 9.51 -3.91
C ARG A 49 -2.48 10.31 -2.95
N ARG A 50 -3.66 9.82 -2.58
CA ARG A 50 -4.57 10.50 -1.64
C ARG A 50 -3.93 10.71 -0.28
N TYR A 51 -3.24 9.70 0.27
CA TYR A 51 -2.54 9.82 1.54
C TYR A 51 -1.40 10.84 1.48
N ARG A 52 -0.67 10.92 0.36
CA ARG A 52 0.40 11.90 0.17
C ARG A 52 -0.13 13.33 0.00
N GLU A 53 -1.07 13.54 -0.93
CA GLU A 53 -1.64 14.86 -1.24
C GLU A 53 -2.49 15.43 -0.09
N ARG A 54 -3.15 14.55 0.68
CA ARG A 54 -4.01 14.93 1.80
C ARG A 54 -3.45 14.48 3.13
N ALA A 55 -2.12 14.42 3.27
CA ALA A 55 -1.44 14.08 4.51
C ALA A 55 -1.94 14.95 5.69
N TYR A 56 -2.19 16.24 5.43
CA TYR A 56 -2.75 17.19 6.41
C TYR A 56 -4.13 16.79 6.94
N ALA A 57 -4.92 16.02 6.19
CA ALA A 57 -6.23 15.54 6.60
C ALA A 57 -6.13 14.17 7.28
N TYR A 58 -5.48 13.20 6.61
CA TYR A 58 -5.37 11.81 7.08
C TYR A 58 -4.58 11.68 8.38
N PHE A 59 -3.48 12.44 8.53
CA PHE A 59 -2.62 12.35 9.71
C PHE A 59 -2.87 13.47 10.73
N SER A 60 -3.89 14.31 10.49
CA SER A 60 -4.25 15.44 11.36
C SER A 60 -4.47 15.04 12.81
N ARG A 61 -4.91 13.80 13.08
CA ARG A 61 -5.18 13.28 14.42
C ARG A 61 -3.93 12.76 15.14
N LEU A 62 -2.85 12.49 14.42
CA LEU A 62 -1.55 12.12 14.99
C LEU A 62 -0.67 13.35 15.19
N VAL A 63 -0.53 14.15 14.12
CA VAL A 63 0.39 15.28 14.07
C VAL A 63 -0.32 16.57 13.68
N ARG A 64 0.18 17.69 14.18
CA ARG A 64 -0.15 19.03 13.70
C ARG A 64 0.80 19.42 12.58
N ARG A 65 0.32 20.26 11.66
CA ARG A 65 1.09 20.75 10.50
C ARG A 65 1.72 19.60 9.70
N ALA A 66 0.92 18.56 9.44
CA ALA A 66 1.37 17.42 8.65
C ALA A 66 1.75 17.89 7.24
N HIS A 67 2.97 17.60 6.84
CA HIS A 67 3.56 17.99 5.56
C HIS A 67 4.27 16.77 4.97
N ALA A 68 3.76 16.25 3.87
CA ALA A 68 4.43 15.18 3.12
C ALA A 68 5.67 15.77 2.43
N LEU A 69 6.84 15.19 2.69
CA LEU A 69 8.09 15.64 2.08
C LEU A 69 8.06 15.42 0.57
N SER A 70 8.59 16.39 -0.18
CA SER A 70 8.94 16.16 -1.58
C SER A 70 10.17 15.26 -1.71
N GLY A 71 10.46 14.78 -2.93
CA GLY A 71 11.68 14.04 -3.22
C GLY A 71 12.95 14.83 -2.86
N ASP A 72 12.98 16.13 -3.17
CA ASP A 72 14.11 17.01 -2.85
C ASP A 72 14.27 17.21 -1.33
N GLU A 73 13.16 17.38 -0.60
CA GLU A 73 13.21 17.50 0.87
C GLU A 73 13.69 16.20 1.53
N LEU A 74 13.28 15.03 1.00
CA LEU A 74 13.74 13.74 1.49
C LEU A 74 15.23 13.52 1.16
N ALA A 75 15.67 13.83 -0.06
CA ALA A 75 17.08 13.73 -0.45
C ALA A 75 17.97 14.59 0.45
N ALA A 76 17.58 15.85 0.69
CA ALA A 76 18.29 16.76 1.59
C ALA A 76 18.33 16.27 3.06
N LEU A 77 17.33 15.48 3.48
CA LEU A 77 17.30 14.86 4.81
C LEU A 77 18.25 13.65 4.91
N LEU A 78 18.41 12.88 3.83
CA LEU A 78 19.23 11.65 3.82
C LEU A 78 20.72 11.93 3.53
N GLU A 79 21.02 12.90 2.66
CA GLU A 79 22.39 13.21 2.20
C GLU A 79 23.42 13.38 3.33
N PRO A 80 23.14 14.10 4.44
CA PRO A 80 24.09 14.21 5.54
C PRO A 80 24.40 12.88 6.22
N ALA A 81 23.40 12.01 6.37
CA ALA A 81 23.57 10.70 7.03
C ALA A 81 24.38 9.74 6.15
N ILE A 82 24.19 9.79 4.82
CA ILE A 82 25.01 9.06 3.85
C ILE A 82 26.46 9.55 3.91
N ALA A 83 26.67 10.87 3.87
CA ALA A 83 28.01 11.46 3.91
C ALA A 83 28.77 11.14 5.22
N GLN A 84 28.05 10.96 6.33
CA GLN A 84 28.60 10.57 7.63
C GLN A 84 28.77 9.05 7.80
N GLY A 85 28.36 8.25 6.80
CA GLY A 85 28.41 6.79 6.86
C GLY A 85 27.42 6.18 7.86
N GLN A 86 26.39 6.93 8.26
CA GLN A 86 25.31 6.44 9.13
C GLN A 86 24.31 5.61 8.35
N LEU A 87 24.08 5.94 7.08
CA LEU A 87 23.28 5.17 6.13
C LEU A 87 24.15 4.78 4.94
N SER A 88 23.97 3.55 4.47
CA SER A 88 24.42 3.16 3.14
C SER A 88 23.48 3.70 2.05
N GLU A 89 23.95 3.74 0.80
CA GLU A 89 23.14 4.11 -0.36
C GLU A 89 21.92 3.17 -0.52
N GLU A 90 22.09 1.88 -0.22
CA GLU A 90 21.01 0.87 -0.30
C GLU A 90 19.94 1.09 0.77
N GLU A 91 20.35 1.43 2.00
CA GLU A 91 19.42 1.77 3.08
C GLU A 91 18.69 3.09 2.81
N ALA A 92 19.40 4.07 2.23
CA ALA A 92 18.79 5.33 1.81
C ALA A 92 17.75 5.09 0.70
N ASP A 93 18.07 4.29 -0.33
CA ASP A 93 17.13 3.91 -1.38
C ASP A 93 15.90 3.24 -0.78
N GLU A 94 16.08 2.33 0.18
CA GLU A 94 14.96 1.67 0.86
C GLU A 94 13.99 2.65 1.56
N ILE A 95 14.50 3.74 2.14
CA ILE A 95 13.67 4.82 2.71
C ILE A 95 12.91 5.56 1.59
N THR A 96 13.54 5.81 0.44
CA THR A 96 12.90 6.53 -0.67
C THR A 96 11.69 5.80 -1.26
N TRP A 97 11.65 4.47 -1.11
CA TRP A 97 10.52 3.65 -1.55
C TRP A 97 9.32 3.68 -0.60
N ALA A 98 9.37 4.41 0.52
CA ALA A 98 8.20 4.66 1.36
C ALA A 98 7.10 5.41 0.59
N ASP A 99 5.83 5.05 0.80
CA ASP A 99 4.73 5.66 0.06
C ASP A 99 4.56 7.16 0.40
N ALA A 100 4.85 7.51 1.65
CA ALA A 100 5.05 8.90 2.08
C ALA A 100 5.92 9.01 3.34
N ILE A 101 6.70 10.09 3.41
CA ILE A 101 7.32 10.57 4.66
C ILE A 101 6.63 11.88 5.05
N VAL A 102 6.01 11.93 6.22
CA VAL A 102 5.21 13.09 6.66
C VAL A 102 5.85 13.73 7.89
N ARG A 103 6.41 14.93 7.72
CA ARG A 103 6.89 15.76 8.83
C ARG A 103 5.72 16.43 9.54
N GLY A 104 5.75 16.48 10.85
CA GLY A 104 4.76 17.19 11.65
C GLY A 104 5.18 17.37 13.10
N ARG A 105 4.28 17.93 13.91
CA ARG A 105 4.47 18.01 15.36
C ARG A 105 3.52 17.06 16.06
N TRP A 106 4.06 16.12 16.84
CA TRP A 106 3.27 15.21 17.63
C TRP A 106 2.32 15.99 18.56
N ARG A 107 1.10 15.50 18.74
CA ARG A 107 0.05 16.28 19.40
C ARG A 107 0.23 16.40 20.91
N GLU A 108 0.85 15.41 21.53
CA GLU A 108 0.97 15.32 22.99
C GLU A 108 2.09 16.20 23.53
N ASP A 109 3.28 16.14 22.91
CA ASP A 109 4.50 16.80 23.40
C ASP A 109 5.04 17.90 22.47
N HIS A 110 4.37 18.13 21.33
CA HIS A 110 4.79 19.08 20.29
C HIS A 110 6.17 18.82 19.65
N ALA A 111 6.74 17.63 19.89
CA ALA A 111 8.00 17.21 19.29
C ALA A 111 7.84 17.12 17.77
N GLU A 112 8.88 17.53 17.04
CA GLU A 112 8.94 17.28 15.61
C GLU A 112 9.13 15.78 15.37
N VAL A 113 8.31 15.21 14.49
CA VAL A 113 8.32 13.79 14.13
C VAL A 113 8.16 13.62 12.62
N TYR A 114 8.61 12.46 12.13
CA TYR A 114 8.50 12.05 10.75
C TYR A 114 7.73 10.74 10.71
N LEU A 115 6.50 10.76 10.21
CA LEU A 115 5.73 9.55 9.98
C LEU A 115 6.26 8.86 8.73
N VAL A 116 6.65 7.59 8.84
CA VAL A 116 7.03 6.76 7.71
C VAL A 116 5.85 5.89 7.35
N VAL A 117 5.24 6.17 6.20
CA VAL A 117 3.91 5.66 5.86
C VAL A 117 4.00 4.63 4.74
N GLU A 118 3.46 3.44 5.01
CA GLU A 118 3.11 2.43 4.00
C GLU A 118 1.59 2.42 3.80
N VAL A 119 1.17 2.45 2.55
CA VAL A 119 -0.23 2.52 2.14
C VAL A 119 -0.61 1.24 1.42
N SER A 120 -1.69 0.61 1.86
CA SER A 120 -2.26 -0.54 1.19
C SER A 120 -3.77 -0.53 1.30
N TRP A 121 -4.47 -0.96 0.25
CA TRP A 121 -5.92 -1.15 0.32
C TRP A 121 -6.32 -2.07 1.48
N GLY A 122 -5.57 -3.16 1.67
CA GLY A 122 -5.69 -4.07 2.81
C GLY A 122 -4.34 -4.26 3.47
N VAL A 123 -4.16 -3.68 4.65
CA VAL A 123 -2.88 -3.68 5.35
C VAL A 123 -2.59 -5.06 5.94
N GLY A 124 -1.48 -5.66 5.54
CA GLY A 124 -1.01 -6.96 6.02
C GLY A 124 0.33 -6.90 6.76
N LEU A 125 0.87 -8.08 7.08
CA LEU A 125 2.17 -8.25 7.75
C LEU A 125 3.30 -7.49 7.03
N HIS A 126 3.44 -7.68 5.73
CA HIS A 126 4.51 -7.08 4.94
C HIS A 126 4.47 -5.55 4.95
N ASP A 127 3.27 -4.94 4.96
CA ASP A 127 3.14 -3.48 5.01
C ASP A 127 3.65 -2.94 6.36
N VAL A 128 3.37 -3.66 7.45
CA VAL A 128 3.87 -3.32 8.79
C VAL A 128 5.39 -3.48 8.87
N GLU A 129 5.93 -4.57 8.34
CA GLU A 129 7.38 -4.82 8.32
C GLU A 129 8.12 -3.74 7.53
N ARG A 130 7.60 -3.34 6.36
CA ARG A 130 8.16 -2.23 5.57
C ARG A 130 8.12 -0.91 6.36
N ALA A 131 6.99 -0.57 6.97
CA ALA A 131 6.85 0.66 7.73
C ALA A 131 7.85 0.71 8.90
N ALA A 132 7.93 -0.38 9.68
CA ALA A 132 8.83 -0.50 10.82
C ALA A 132 10.31 -0.40 10.39
N ARG A 133 10.70 -1.15 9.36
CA ARG A 133 12.09 -1.15 8.86
C ARG A 133 12.50 0.21 8.34
N ARG A 134 11.67 0.84 7.50
CA ARG A 134 11.96 2.16 6.93
C ARG A 134 11.99 3.26 7.99
N ALA A 135 11.13 3.19 9.01
CA ALA A 135 11.20 4.11 10.16
C ALA A 135 12.49 3.92 10.96
N GLN A 136 12.92 2.68 11.19
CA GLN A 136 14.17 2.40 11.86
C GLN A 136 15.37 2.96 11.08
N LEU A 137 15.42 2.77 9.77
CA LEU A 137 16.46 3.34 8.91
C LEU A 137 16.43 4.87 8.96
N LEU A 138 15.26 5.50 8.78
CA LEU A 138 15.15 6.95 8.83
C LEU A 138 15.58 7.51 10.20
N SER A 139 15.35 6.80 11.29
CA SER A 139 15.78 7.26 12.63
C SER A 139 17.31 7.41 12.76
N GLN A 140 18.10 6.74 11.91
CA GLN A 140 19.56 6.85 11.91
C GLN A 140 20.05 8.22 11.45
N THR A 141 19.20 9.02 10.78
CA THR A 141 19.50 10.43 10.46
C THR A 141 19.34 11.36 11.66
N GLY A 142 18.94 10.83 12.82
CA GLY A 142 18.75 11.58 14.07
C GLY A 142 17.35 12.16 14.25
N VAL A 143 16.43 11.94 13.30
CA VAL A 143 15.03 12.37 13.43
C VAL A 143 14.18 11.38 14.24
N LYS A 144 13.12 11.87 14.87
CA LYS A 144 12.12 11.02 15.52
C LYS A 144 11.16 10.44 14.47
N ALA A 145 11.52 9.28 13.92
CA ALA A 145 10.72 8.54 12.94
C ALA A 145 9.65 7.67 13.64
N ILE A 146 8.42 7.72 13.15
CA ILE A 146 7.27 6.93 13.67
C ILE A 146 6.73 6.07 12.53
N PRO A 147 6.75 4.73 12.64
CA PRO A 147 6.20 3.87 11.61
C PRO A 147 4.67 3.92 11.59
N VAL A 148 4.10 4.03 10.40
CA VAL A 148 2.66 4.09 10.17
C VAL A 148 2.27 3.22 8.99
N VAL A 149 1.22 2.42 9.15
CA VAL A 149 0.51 1.78 8.04
C VAL A 149 -0.84 2.45 7.83
N ALA A 150 -1.25 2.60 6.59
CA ALA A 150 -2.50 3.26 6.25
C ALA A 150 -3.27 2.50 5.16
N GLY A 151 -4.59 2.50 5.24
CA GLY A 151 -5.42 1.70 4.33
C GLY A 151 -6.91 1.78 4.62
N GLU A 152 -7.69 0.93 3.95
CA GLU A 152 -9.14 0.82 4.21
C GLU A 152 -9.43 -0.11 5.40
N TRP A 153 -8.61 -1.15 5.59
CA TRP A 153 -8.72 -2.12 6.67
C TRP A 153 -7.37 -2.79 6.94
N VAL A 154 -7.26 -3.48 8.08
CA VAL A 154 -6.05 -4.20 8.51
C VAL A 154 -6.40 -5.67 8.72
N THR A 155 -5.58 -6.59 8.20
CA THR A 155 -5.75 -8.03 8.40
C THR A 155 -5.47 -8.40 9.87
N PRO A 156 -5.95 -9.55 10.38
CA PRO A 156 -5.60 -10.02 11.72
C PRO A 156 -4.08 -10.13 11.96
N ASP A 157 -3.34 -10.62 10.96
CA ASP A 157 -1.87 -10.75 11.03
C ASP A 157 -1.18 -9.38 11.01
N GLY A 158 -1.70 -8.44 10.21
CA GLY A 158 -1.23 -7.05 10.20
C GLY A 158 -1.46 -6.37 11.54
N LEU A 159 -2.61 -6.59 12.19
CA LEU A 159 -2.87 -6.10 13.54
C LEU A 159 -1.89 -6.69 14.56
N ALA A 160 -1.61 -7.99 14.49
CA ALA A 160 -0.66 -8.64 15.38
C ALA A 160 0.76 -8.09 15.20
N ALA A 161 1.20 -7.96 13.95
CA ALA A 161 2.49 -7.38 13.60
C ALA A 161 2.60 -5.92 14.06
N ALA A 162 1.56 -5.12 13.84
CA ALA A 162 1.57 -3.71 14.20
C ALA A 162 1.76 -3.50 15.71
N ARG A 163 1.18 -4.38 16.54
CA ARG A 163 1.43 -4.36 17.99
C ARG A 163 2.87 -4.73 18.33
N LEU A 164 3.39 -5.81 17.75
CA LEU A 164 4.74 -6.32 18.03
C LEU A 164 5.85 -5.35 17.58
N SER A 165 5.63 -4.68 16.45
CA SER A 165 6.60 -3.76 15.84
C SER A 165 6.33 -2.28 16.18
N HIS A 166 5.41 -2.00 17.11
CA HIS A 166 5.01 -0.65 17.53
C HIS A 166 4.61 0.30 16.38
N VAL A 167 3.85 -0.22 15.41
CA VAL A 167 3.40 0.51 14.21
C VAL A 167 1.97 1.05 14.38
N TRP A 168 1.82 2.35 14.13
CA TRP A 168 0.51 3.00 14.12
C TRP A 168 -0.30 2.60 12.89
N GLN A 169 -1.61 2.42 13.06
CA GLN A 169 -2.50 2.17 11.93
C GLN A 169 -3.38 3.40 11.67
N VAL A 170 -3.61 3.76 10.41
CA VAL A 170 -4.49 4.87 10.03
C VAL A 170 -5.47 4.42 8.96
N THR A 171 -6.71 4.17 9.35
CA THR A 171 -7.80 3.83 8.43
C THR A 171 -8.79 4.98 8.31
N ASP A 172 -9.00 5.47 7.09
CA ASP A 172 -9.85 6.65 6.81
C ASP A 172 -9.56 7.84 7.76
N GLY A 173 -8.27 8.12 7.99
CA GLY A 173 -7.80 9.20 8.86
C GLY A 173 -8.01 8.96 10.37
N ARG A 174 -8.46 7.77 10.77
CA ARG A 174 -8.60 7.38 12.17
C ARG A 174 -7.37 6.62 12.61
N PRO A 175 -6.55 7.19 13.52
CA PRO A 175 -5.40 6.49 14.04
C PRO A 175 -5.82 5.47 15.10
N VAL A 176 -5.17 4.32 15.07
CA VAL A 176 -5.19 3.30 16.12
C VAL A 176 -3.75 3.09 16.60
N PRO A 177 -3.48 3.24 17.90
CA PRO A 177 -2.15 3.00 18.46
C PRO A 177 -1.75 1.52 18.34
N PRO A 178 -0.44 1.22 18.34
CA PRO A 178 0.06 -0.15 18.40
C PRO A 178 -0.20 -0.85 19.74
N GLU A 179 -0.52 -0.12 20.80
CA GLU A 179 -0.89 -0.69 22.10
C GLU A 179 -2.36 -0.35 22.42
N PRO A 180 -3.11 -1.26 23.08
CA PRO A 180 -4.47 -0.93 23.51
C PRO A 180 -4.45 0.25 24.49
N ILE A 181 -5.40 1.18 24.32
CA ILE A 181 -5.69 2.28 25.26
C ILE A 181 -6.29 1.74 26.55
#